data_AF-A0A2V9MBI0-F1
#
_entry.id   AF-A0A2V9MBI0-F1
#
_cell.length_a   1.000
_cell.length_b   1.000
_cell.length_c   1.000
_cell.angle_alpha   90.00
_cell.angle_beta   90.00
_cell.angle_gamma   90.00
#
_symmetry.space_group_name_H-M   'P 1'
#
loop_
_entity.id
_entity.type
_entity.pdbx_description
1 polymer ?
#
loop_
_entity_poly.entity_id
_entity_poly.type
_entity_poly.pdbx_seq_one_letter_code
_entity_poly.pdbx_strand_id
1 'polypeptide(L)'
;NEMVDYPRRWDIKAIRKFMITFGLVSSVFDYLTFGVLLLILHATQDQFRTGWFLESVISASLIVLVIRSRKPFFTSRPSKYLLMATLLAVAVTLILPFTSLGEIFGFNRLPISFLLLIGIIVIGYIIAAEMAKTVFYRKVKV
;
A
#
# COMPACT_ATOMS: atom_id res chain seq x y z
N ASN A 1 9.90 -22.53 11.82
CA ASN A 1 11.30 -22.60 11.34
C ASN A 1 11.34 -22.87 9.84
N GLU A 2 10.92 -21.90 9.01
CA GLU A 2 10.68 -22.07 7.57
C GLU A 2 11.87 -21.67 6.66
N MET A 3 13.04 -21.36 7.22
CA MET A 3 14.15 -20.75 6.47
C MET A 3 15.56 -21.28 6.81
N VAL A 4 15.70 -22.56 7.19
CA VAL A 4 17.01 -23.10 7.63
C VAL A 4 17.68 -24.01 6.58
N ASP A 5 16.97 -24.50 5.56
CA ASP A 5 17.53 -25.61 4.76
C ASP A 5 18.54 -25.24 3.68
N TYR A 6 18.59 -24.00 3.17
CA TYR A 6 19.54 -23.64 2.10
C TYR A 6 20.06 -22.19 2.17
N PRO A 7 21.35 -21.95 1.93
CA PRO A 7 21.92 -20.61 1.82
C PRO A 7 21.34 -19.92 0.58
N ARG A 8 20.46 -18.95 0.78
CA ARG A 8 19.93 -18.13 -0.31
C ARG A 8 20.99 -17.15 -0.77
N ARG A 9 21.52 -17.35 -1.97
CA ARG A 9 22.32 -16.31 -2.64
C ARG A 9 21.39 -15.17 -3.05
N TRP A 10 21.85 -13.93 -2.90
CA TRP A 10 21.10 -12.75 -3.35
C TRP A 10 20.99 -12.77 -4.88
N ASP A 11 19.82 -13.13 -5.39
CA ASP A 11 19.54 -13.03 -6.83
C ASP A 11 19.05 -11.62 -7.18
N ILE A 12 19.99 -10.79 -7.60
CA ILE A 12 19.74 -9.40 -8.04
C ILE A 12 18.71 -9.38 -9.19
N LYS A 13 18.68 -10.39 -10.06
CA LYS A 13 17.70 -10.45 -11.16
C LYS A 13 16.29 -10.71 -10.64
N ALA A 14 16.15 -11.55 -9.62
CA ALA A 14 14.86 -11.79 -8.95
C ALA A 14 14.37 -10.52 -8.24
N ILE A 15 15.24 -9.82 -7.51
CA ILE A 15 14.91 -8.55 -6.85
C ILE A 15 14.47 -7.51 -7.88
N ARG A 16 15.21 -7.37 -8.99
CA ARG A 16 14.85 -6.43 -10.06
C ARG A 16 13.47 -6.73 -10.66
N LYS A 17 13.18 -8.00 -10.99
CA LYS A 17 11.86 -8.40 -11.52
C LYS A 17 10.74 -8.11 -10.51
N PHE A 18 11.01 -8.33 -9.23
CA PHE A 18 10.08 -8.01 -8.16
C PHE A 18 9.78 -6.50 -8.12
N MET A 19 10.83 -5.67 -8.06
CA MET A 19 10.69 -4.20 -8.05
C MET A 19 9.92 -3.68 -9.27
N ILE A 20 10.20 -4.20 -10.47
CA ILE A 20 9.46 -3.81 -11.68
C ILE A 20 7.99 -4.22 -11.60
N THR A 21 7.70 -5.44 -11.17
CA THR A 21 6.32 -5.96 -11.12
C THR A 21 5.47 -5.17 -10.11
N PHE A 22 5.95 -5.05 -8.87
CA PHE A 22 5.22 -4.35 -7.82
C PHE A 22 5.23 -2.83 -8.02
N GLY A 23 6.30 -2.28 -8.58
CA GLY A 23 6.36 -0.87 -8.97
C GLY A 23 5.31 -0.52 -10.01
N LEU A 24 5.17 -1.32 -11.08
CA LEU A 24 4.14 -1.11 -12.10
C LEU A 24 2.72 -1.21 -11.53
N VAL A 25 2.46 -2.19 -10.66
CA VAL A 25 1.16 -2.30 -9.97
C VAL A 25 0.90 -1.03 -9.15
N SER A 26 1.87 -0.58 -8.35
CA SER A 26 1.72 0.65 -7.56
C SER A 26 1.44 1.85 -8.44
N SER A 27 2.20 2.06 -9.51
CA SER A 27 2.02 3.21 -10.40
C SER A 27 0.64 3.23 -11.07
N VAL A 28 0.08 2.07 -11.44
CA VAL A 28 -1.30 2.01 -11.96
C VAL A 28 -2.29 2.51 -10.92
N PHE A 29 -2.15 2.10 -9.66
CA PHE A 29 -3.01 2.56 -8.58
C PHE A 29 -2.79 4.03 -8.24
N ASP A 30 -1.56 4.52 -8.28
CA ASP A 30 -1.26 5.95 -8.12
C ASP A 30 -1.99 6.79 -9.19
N TYR A 31 -1.88 6.41 -10.47
CA TYR A 31 -2.60 7.09 -11.55
C TYR A 31 -4.11 7.00 -11.42
N LEU A 32 -4.64 5.84 -10.99
CA LEU A 32 -6.07 5.70 -10.70
C LEU A 32 -6.50 6.64 -9.58
N THR A 33 -5.71 6.74 -8.51
CA THR A 33 -5.96 7.69 -7.41
C THR A 33 -6.01 9.12 -7.90
N PHE A 34 -5.06 9.53 -8.76
CA PHE A 34 -5.08 10.90 -9.29
C PHE A 34 -6.27 11.12 -10.21
N GLY A 35 -6.62 10.14 -11.04
CA GLY A 35 -7.81 10.20 -11.89
C GLY A 35 -9.08 10.34 -11.07
N VAL A 36 -9.24 9.57 -9.99
CA VAL A 36 -10.40 9.64 -9.10
C VAL A 36 -10.45 10.99 -8.37
N LEU A 37 -9.33 11.45 -7.83
CA LEU A 37 -9.28 12.73 -7.11
C LEU A 37 -9.55 13.92 -8.04
N LEU A 38 -8.99 13.92 -9.25
CA LEU A 38 -9.10 15.05 -10.18
C LEU A 38 -10.40 15.03 -11.01
N LEU A 39 -10.78 13.88 -11.58
CA LEU A 39 -11.87 13.81 -12.57
C LEU A 39 -13.23 13.44 -11.96
N ILE A 40 -13.25 12.67 -10.88
CA ILE A 40 -14.50 12.25 -10.24
C ILE A 40 -14.84 13.22 -9.10
N LEU A 41 -13.89 13.39 -8.18
CA LEU A 41 -14.09 14.16 -6.96
C LEU A 41 -13.81 15.66 -7.11
N HIS A 42 -13.19 16.08 -8.23
CA HIS A 42 -12.85 17.47 -8.49
C HIS A 42 -12.12 18.13 -7.30
N ALA A 43 -11.17 17.40 -6.74
CA ALA A 43 -10.47 17.76 -5.52
C ALA A 43 -9.77 19.13 -5.65
N THR A 44 -9.95 19.99 -4.66
CA THR A 44 -9.10 21.18 -4.53
C THR A 44 -7.65 20.78 -4.21
N GLN A 45 -6.70 21.70 -4.36
CA GLN A 45 -5.29 21.43 -4.10
C GLN A 45 -5.04 20.79 -2.72
N ASP A 46 -5.72 21.28 -1.68
CA ASP A 46 -5.53 20.75 -0.32
C ASP A 46 -6.19 19.39 -0.12
N GLN A 47 -7.36 19.16 -0.72
CA GLN A 47 -8.02 17.86 -0.71
C GLN A 47 -7.19 16.81 -1.48
N PHE A 48 -6.61 17.20 -2.60
CA PHE A 48 -5.73 16.34 -3.38
C PHE A 48 -4.50 15.95 -2.56
N ARG A 49 -3.86 16.92 -1.90
CA ARG A 49 -2.70 16.70 -1.02
C ARG A 49 -3.02 15.71 0.11
N THR A 50 -4.14 15.91 0.80
CA THR A 50 -4.56 14.99 1.88
C THR A 50 -4.95 13.62 1.35
N GLY A 51 -5.70 13.57 0.24
CA GLY A 51 -6.15 12.30 -0.35
C GLY A 51 -4.99 11.45 -0.85
N TRP A 52 -4.04 12.06 -1.56
CA TRP A 52 -2.79 11.43 -1.98
C TRP A 52 -2.03 10.92 -0.76
N PHE A 53 -1.82 11.76 0.26
CA PHE A 53 -1.09 11.37 1.46
C PHE A 53 -1.70 10.14 2.13
N LEU A 54 -3.02 10.13 2.32
CA LEU A 54 -3.73 9.00 2.91
C LEU A 54 -3.51 7.72 2.10
N GLU A 55 -3.76 7.79 0.80
CA GLU A 55 -3.63 6.63 -0.08
C GLU A 55 -2.20 6.09 -0.06
N SER A 56 -1.20 6.94 -0.31
CA SER A 56 0.19 6.49 -0.44
C SER A 56 0.74 5.87 0.85
N VAL A 57 0.46 6.46 2.01
CA VAL A 57 0.96 5.94 3.28
C VAL A 57 0.24 4.66 3.68
N ILE A 58 -1.07 4.56 3.45
CA ILE A 58 -1.83 3.33 3.73
C ILE A 58 -1.37 2.19 2.80
N SER A 59 -1.28 2.44 1.50
CA SER A 59 -0.80 1.46 0.50
C SER A 59 0.62 0.98 0.84
N ALA A 60 1.54 1.89 1.17
CA ALA A 60 2.91 1.54 1.58
C ALA A 60 2.97 0.74 2.89
N SER A 61 2.09 1.04 3.85
CA SER A 61 2.03 0.31 5.12
C SER A 61 1.50 -1.10 4.93
N LEU A 62 0.48 -1.28 4.09
CA LEU A 62 -0.16 -2.57 3.84
C LEU A 62 0.66 -3.47 2.90
N ILE A 63 1.35 -2.91 1.89
CA ILE A 63 2.17 -3.71 0.97
C ILE A 63 3.30 -4.43 1.71
N VAL A 64 3.85 -3.83 2.78
CA VAL A 64 4.85 -4.47 3.65
C VAL A 64 4.32 -5.79 4.21
N LEU A 65 3.05 -5.87 4.57
CA LEU A 65 2.43 -7.11 5.05
C LEU A 65 2.25 -8.14 3.92
N VAL A 66 1.89 -7.70 2.72
CA VAL A 66 1.69 -8.53 1.53
C VAL A 66 2.99 -9.18 1.05
N ILE A 67 4.09 -8.42 1.03
CA ILE A 67 5.38 -8.86 0.47
C ILE A 67 6.21 -9.67 1.46
N ARG A 68 5.90 -9.61 2.77
CA ARG A 68 6.69 -10.26 3.83
C ARG A 68 6.77 -11.78 3.66
N SER A 69 5.72 -12.38 3.11
CA SER A 69 5.59 -13.83 3.01
C SER A 69 5.40 -14.25 1.56
N ARG A 70 6.07 -15.35 1.17
CA ARG A 70 5.82 -16.02 -0.11
C ARG A 70 4.42 -16.68 -0.16
N LYS A 71 3.79 -16.91 0.99
CA LYS A 71 2.44 -17.46 1.11
C LYS A 71 1.38 -16.34 0.98
N PRO A 72 0.13 -16.69 0.61
CA PRO A 72 -0.98 -15.74 0.61
C PRO A 72 -1.11 -15.04 1.96
N PHE A 73 -1.42 -13.73 1.94
CA PHE A 73 -1.49 -12.90 3.16
C PHE A 73 -2.40 -13.50 4.24
N PHE A 74 -3.52 -14.11 3.85
CA PHE A 74 -4.48 -14.73 4.76
C PHE A 74 -3.96 -15.98 5.49
N THR A 75 -2.91 -16.63 4.99
CA THR A 75 -2.37 -17.87 5.56
C THR A 75 -1.17 -17.60 6.48
N SER A 76 -0.43 -16.50 6.27
CA SER A 76 0.72 -16.15 7.11
C SER A 76 0.33 -15.21 8.24
N ARG A 77 0.34 -15.70 9.48
CA ARG A 77 0.09 -14.85 10.65
C ARG A 77 1.21 -13.83 10.81
N PRO A 78 0.92 -12.52 10.84
CA PRO A 78 1.96 -11.54 11.04
C PRO A 78 2.55 -11.59 12.45
N SER A 79 3.83 -11.21 12.64
CA SER A 79 4.34 -10.98 13.99
C SER A 79 3.53 -9.84 14.63
N LYS A 80 3.26 -9.95 15.93
CA LYS A 80 2.44 -8.97 16.66
C LYS A 80 2.97 -7.54 16.49
N TYR A 81 4.29 -7.37 16.51
CA TYR A 81 4.95 -6.07 16.34
C TYR A 81 4.75 -5.45 14.95
N LEU A 82 4.87 -6.23 13.87
CA LEU A 82 4.69 -5.70 12.52
C LEU A 82 3.23 -5.27 12.28
N LEU A 83 2.28 -6.08 12.75
CA LEU A 83 0.87 -5.75 12.66
C LEU A 83 0.55 -4.49 13.48
N MET A 84 1.07 -4.39 14.70
CA MET A 84 0.89 -3.20 15.55
C MET A 84 1.49 -1.94 14.92
N ALA A 85 2.70 -2.03 14.37
CA ALA A 85 3.34 -0.92 13.68
C ALA A 85 2.53 -0.47 12.43
N THR A 86 2.02 -1.44 11.66
CA THR A 86 1.20 -1.15 10.48
C THR A 86 -0.13 -0.50 10.86
N LEU A 87 -0.82 -1.03 11.87
CA LEU A 87 -2.07 -0.45 12.37
C LEU A 87 -1.85 0.95 12.94
N LEU A 88 -0.75 1.16 13.68
CA LEU A 88 -0.41 2.47 14.21
C LEU A 88 -0.11 3.47 13.09
N ALA A 89 0.64 3.07 12.06
CA ALA A 89 0.90 3.91 10.90
C ALA A 89 -0.40 4.31 10.19
N VAL A 90 -1.31 3.36 9.95
CA VAL A 90 -2.62 3.62 9.33
C VAL A 90 -3.48 4.52 10.22
N ALA A 91 -3.52 4.26 11.53
CA ALA A 91 -4.30 5.07 12.48
C ALA A 91 -3.79 6.52 12.54
N VAL A 92 -2.48 6.72 12.66
CA VAL A 92 -1.87 8.05 12.64
C VAL A 92 -2.19 8.75 11.32
N THR A 93 -2.06 8.05 10.19
CA THR A 93 -2.35 8.60 8.86
C THR A 93 -3.80 9.08 8.74
N LEU A 94 -4.76 8.30 9.24
CA LEU A 94 -6.18 8.66 9.21
C LEU A 94 -6.55 9.80 10.18
N ILE A 95 -5.90 9.87 11.34
CA ILE A 95 -6.20 10.86 12.37
C ILE A 95 -5.52 12.20 12.07
N LEU A 96 -4.31 12.18 11.52
CA LEU A 96 -3.47 13.37 11.35
C LEU A 96 -4.17 14.54 10.64
N PRO A 97 -4.93 14.35 9.53
CA PRO A 97 -5.64 15.44 8.86
C PRO A 97 -6.74 16.12 9.70
N PHE A 98 -7.21 15.46 10.77
CA PHE A 98 -8.24 16.01 11.66
C PHE A 98 -7.64 16.74 12.88
N THR A 99 -6.32 16.72 13.03
CA THR A 99 -5.61 17.37 14.14
C THR A 99 -5.03 18.72 13.72
N SER A 100 -4.74 19.61 14.68
CA SER A 100 -4.05 20.88 14.42
C SER A 100 -2.65 20.70 13.83
N LEU A 101 -2.02 19.54 14.03
CA LEU A 101 -0.76 19.22 13.35
C LEU A 101 -0.95 19.03 11.84
N GLY A 102 -2.12 18.56 11.40
CA GLY A 102 -2.46 18.41 9.99
C GLY A 102 -2.51 19.75 9.25
N GLU A 103 -2.91 20.82 9.93
CA GLU A 103 -2.94 22.18 9.35
C GLU A 103 -1.54 22.67 8.97
N ILE A 104 -0.50 22.30 9.74
CA ILE A 104 0.91 22.62 9.44
C ILE A 104 1.35 21.97 8.12
N PHE A 105 0.84 20.78 7.82
CA PHE A 105 1.13 20.06 6.57
C PHE A 105 0.22 20.50 5.41
N GLY A 106 -0.68 21.46 5.63
CA GLY A 106 -1.67 21.89 4.64
C GLY A 106 -2.72 20.82 4.35
N PHE A 107 -3.02 19.96 5.34
CA PHE A 107 -4.09 18.99 5.22
C PHE A 107 -5.43 19.60 5.57
N ASN A 108 -6.45 19.25 4.78
CA ASN A 108 -7.82 19.66 5.02
C ASN A 108 -8.69 18.44 5.33
N ARG A 109 -9.79 18.67 6.03
CA ARG A 109 -10.78 17.64 6.34
C ARG A 109 -11.41 17.15 5.04
N LEU A 110 -11.22 15.87 4.77
CA LEU A 110 -11.78 15.24 3.58
C LEU A 110 -13.24 14.85 3.83
N PRO A 111 -14.13 15.11 2.84
CA PRO A 111 -15.46 14.53 2.85
C PRO A 111 -15.41 13.01 2.90
N ILE A 112 -16.44 12.38 3.46
CA ILE A 112 -16.50 10.91 3.60
C ILE A 112 -16.40 10.18 2.25
N SER A 113 -16.86 10.81 1.16
CA SER A 113 -16.76 10.27 -0.20
C SER A 113 -15.31 10.03 -0.64
N PHE A 114 -14.38 10.91 -0.26
CA PHE A 114 -12.96 10.75 -0.54
C PHE A 114 -12.39 9.55 0.21
N LEU A 115 -12.70 9.43 1.50
CA LEU A 115 -12.24 8.32 2.33
C LEU A 115 -12.76 6.97 1.82
N LEU A 116 -14.02 6.91 1.38
CA LEU A 116 -14.60 5.70 0.81
C LEU A 116 -13.92 5.29 -0.50
N LEU A 117 -13.72 6.23 -1.43
CA LEU A 117 -13.07 5.93 -2.70
C LEU A 117 -11.60 5.55 -2.54
N ILE A 118 -10.86 6.24 -1.68
CA ILE A 118 -9.48 5.86 -1.32
C ILE A 118 -9.48 4.45 -0.70
N GLY A 119 -10.42 4.15 0.20
CA GLY A 119 -10.57 2.82 0.77
C GLY A 119 -10.79 1.74 -0.29
N ILE A 120 -11.64 1.99 -1.29
CA ILE A 120 -11.87 1.08 -2.42
C ILE A 120 -10.59 0.87 -3.23
N ILE A 121 -9.86 1.94 -3.54
CA ILE A 121 -8.59 1.90 -4.27
C ILE A 121 -7.57 1.05 -3.50
N VAL A 122 -7.40 1.30 -2.20
CA VAL A 122 -6.46 0.57 -1.34
C VAL A 122 -6.82 -0.92 -1.27
N ILE A 123 -8.10 -1.26 -1.13
CA ILE A 123 -8.56 -2.66 -1.14
C ILE A 123 -8.24 -3.32 -2.49
N GLY A 124 -8.54 -2.62 -3.59
CA GLY A 124 -8.21 -3.06 -4.94
C GLY A 124 -6.70 -3.28 -5.13
N TYR A 125 -5.88 -2.38 -4.59
CA TYR A 125 -4.43 -2.47 -4.63
C TYR A 125 -3.91 -3.71 -3.92
N ILE A 126 -4.43 -4.01 -2.73
CA ILE A 126 -4.03 -5.20 -1.97
C ILE A 126 -4.42 -6.48 -2.68
N ILE A 127 -5.61 -6.54 -3.27
CA ILE A 127 -6.04 -7.68 -4.09
C ILE A 127 -5.11 -7.85 -5.30
N ALA A 128 -4.84 -6.76 -6.02
CA ALA A 128 -3.95 -6.78 -7.19
C ALA A 128 -2.51 -7.18 -6.82
N ALA A 129 -2.00 -6.70 -5.69
CA ALA A 129 -0.68 -7.04 -5.19
C ALA A 129 -0.57 -8.52 -4.79
N GLU A 130 -1.60 -9.09 -4.14
CA GLU A 130 -1.65 -10.52 -3.82
C GLU A 130 -1.73 -11.39 -5.10
N MET A 131 -2.51 -10.96 -6.09
CA MET A 131 -2.57 -11.63 -7.40
C MET A 131 -1.22 -11.56 -8.12
N ALA A 132 -0.59 -10.39 -8.17
CA ALA A 132 0.72 -10.18 -8.76
C ALA A 132 1.78 -11.05 -8.07
N LYS A 133 1.74 -11.15 -6.75
CA LYS A 133 2.60 -12.05 -5.95
C LYS A 133 2.43 -13.52 -6.38
N THR A 134 1.19 -13.98 -6.48
CA THR A 134 0.88 -15.36 -6.87
C THR A 134 1.39 -15.68 -8.29
N VAL A 135 1.17 -14.76 -9.23
CA VAL A 135 1.65 -14.89 -10.61
C VAL A 135 3.18 -14.84 -10.67
N PHE A 136 3.82 -13.96 -9.89
CA PHE A 136 5.27 -13.82 -9.84
C PHE A 136 5.95 -15.12 -9.38
N TYR A 137 5.51 -15.69 -8.25
CA TYR A 137 6.10 -16.93 -7.74
C TYR A 137 5.75 -18.18 -8.57
N ARG A 138 4.68 -18.14 -9.37
CA ARG A 138 4.37 -19.20 -10.34
C ARG A 138 5.29 -19.14 -11.58
N LYS A 139 5.64 -17.94 -12.05
CA LYS A 139 6.44 -17.73 -13.26
C LYS A 139 7.95 -17.67 -13.01
N VAL A 140 8.36 -17.19 -11.83
CA VAL A 140 9.77 -17.06 -11.45
C VAL A 140 10.08 -18.15 -10.43
N LYS A 141 10.81 -19.19 -10.84
CA LYS A 141 11.42 -20.13 -9.88
C LYS A 141 12.51 -19.36 -9.13
N VAL A 142 12.25 -19.05 -7.85
CA VAL A 142 13.18 -18.36 -6.92
C VAL A 142 13.70 -19.31 -5.86
#